data_AF-A0A377JEV2-F1
#
_entry.id   AF-A0A377JEV2-F1
#
_cell.length_a   1.000
_cell.length_b   1.000
_cell.length_c   1.000
_cell.angle_alpha   90.00
_cell.angle_beta   90.00
_cell.angle_gamma   90.00
#
_symmetry.space_group_name_H-M   'P 1'
#
loop_
_entity.id
_entity.type
_entity.pdbx_description
1 polymer ?
#
loop_
_entity_poly.entity_id
_entity_poly.type
_entity_poly.pdbx_seq_one_letter_code
_entity_poly.pdbx_strand_id
1 'polypeptide(L)'
;MHKIFYVIFILPLIFYLSGCGVLFDDPIERFWNNGVMPSQNEMEAYSLCIRKSEEMYPQSIDPDGSKRVPYTRACMEQEGYW
;
A
#
# COMPACT_ATOMS: atom_id res chain seq x y z
N MET A 1 21.77 -26.35 11.34
CA MET A 1 20.86 -26.08 10.20
C MET A 1 19.39 -25.98 10.66
N HIS A 2 19.08 -25.15 11.66
CA HIS A 2 17.68 -24.97 12.16
C HIS A 2 17.31 -23.49 12.33
N LYS A 3 18.29 -22.59 12.47
CA LYS A 3 18.07 -21.15 12.65
C LYS A 3 17.66 -20.41 11.36
N ILE A 4 18.05 -20.91 10.19
CA ILE A 4 17.77 -20.27 8.89
C ILE A 4 16.27 -20.38 8.52
N PHE A 5 15.61 -21.46 8.96
CA PHE A 5 14.20 -21.72 8.62
C PHE A 5 13.24 -20.74 9.32
N TYR A 6 13.58 -20.29 10.53
CA TYR A 6 12.76 -19.32 11.27
C TYR A 6 12.77 -17.92 10.64
N VAL A 7 13.89 -17.50 10.05
CA VAL A 7 14.02 -16.17 9.44
C VAL A 7 13.06 -15.99 8.26
N ILE A 8 12.85 -17.06 7.47
CA ILE A 8 11.96 -17.05 6.29
C ILE A 8 10.48 -16.93 6.69
N PHE A 9 10.09 -17.51 7.83
CA PHE A 9 8.71 -17.47 8.31
C PHE A 9 8.36 -16.19 9.07
N ILE A 10 9.34 -15.56 9.71
CA ILE A 10 9.13 -14.37 10.55
C ILE A 10 8.93 -13.10 9.70
N LEU A 11 9.61 -12.97 8.55
CA LEU A 11 9.48 -11.81 7.67
C LEU A 11 8.03 -11.54 7.19
N PRO A 12 7.30 -12.50 6.60
CA PRO A 12 5.92 -12.27 6.18
C PRO A 12 5.00 -12.02 7.39
N LEU A 13 5.29 -12.63 8.53
CA LEU A 13 4.54 -12.40 9.76
C LEU A 13 4.74 -10.98 10.30
N ILE A 14 5.93 -10.39 10.15
CA ILE A 14 6.19 -8.99 10.50
C ILE A 14 5.40 -8.07 9.57
N PHE A 15 5.38 -8.30 8.25
CA PHE A 15 4.55 -7.51 7.32
C PHE A 15 3.04 -7.64 7.61
N TYR A 16 2.59 -8.82 8.06
CA TYR A 16 1.19 -9.07 8.41
C TYR A 16 0.80 -8.46 9.78
N LEU A 17 1.71 -8.49 10.76
CA LEU A 17 1.48 -7.94 12.11
C LEU A 17 1.75 -6.43 12.19
N SER A 18 2.57 -5.87 11.29
CA SER A 18 2.67 -4.43 11.09
C SER A 18 1.49 -3.95 10.26
N GLY A 19 0.27 -4.16 10.79
CA GLY A 19 -1.00 -3.69 10.23
C GLY A 19 -1.05 -2.17 10.11
N CYS A 20 -0.21 -1.60 9.26
CA CYS A 20 -0.50 -0.40 8.52
C CYS A 20 -1.60 -0.84 7.56
N GLY A 21 -2.85 -0.55 7.92
CA GLY A 21 -4.01 -0.97 7.15
C GLY A 21 -3.92 -0.39 5.75
N VAL A 22 -3.46 -1.21 4.80
CA VAL A 22 -3.58 -0.90 3.37
C VAL A 22 -4.74 -1.74 2.87
N LEU A 23 -5.65 -1.02 2.21
CA LEU A 23 -6.92 -1.55 1.79
C LEU A 23 -6.71 -2.46 0.59
N PHE A 24 -7.57 -3.46 0.52
CA PHE A 24 -7.71 -4.51 -0.50
C PHE A 24 -7.76 -4.08 -1.99
N ASP A 25 -7.46 -2.82 -2.33
CA ASP A 25 -7.57 -2.25 -3.67
C ASP A 25 -6.30 -1.59 -4.22
N ASP A 26 -5.24 -1.44 -3.43
CA ASP A 26 -4.00 -0.80 -3.90
C ASP A 26 -3.38 -1.58 -5.08
N PRO A 27 -2.72 -0.94 -6.07
CA PRO A 27 -2.21 -1.63 -7.26
C PRO A 27 -1.22 -2.75 -6.93
N ILE A 28 -0.48 -2.58 -5.82
CA ILE A 28 0.40 -3.60 -5.26
C ILE A 28 -0.42 -4.81 -4.77
N GLU A 29 -1.50 -4.60 -4.02
CA GLU A 29 -2.37 -5.68 -3.58
C GLU A 29 -3.09 -6.36 -4.74
N ARG A 30 -3.54 -5.61 -5.75
CA ARG A 30 -4.11 -6.19 -6.97
C ARG A 30 -3.13 -7.11 -7.69
N PHE A 31 -1.85 -6.73 -7.73
CA PHE A 31 -0.79 -7.60 -8.23
C PHE A 31 -0.68 -8.89 -7.40
N TRP A 32 -0.66 -8.79 -6.07
CA TRP A 32 -0.54 -9.96 -5.19
C TRP A 32 -1.78 -10.86 -5.18
N ASN A 33 -2.98 -10.30 -5.25
CA ASN A 33 -4.25 -11.02 -5.15
C ASN A 33 -4.71 -11.59 -6.49
N ASN A 34 -4.61 -10.80 -7.57
CA ASN A 34 -5.19 -11.15 -8.87
C ASN A 34 -4.13 -11.40 -9.95
N GLY A 35 -2.84 -11.23 -9.64
CA GLY A 35 -1.76 -11.39 -10.61
C GLY A 35 -1.73 -10.33 -11.71
N VAL A 36 -2.55 -9.29 -11.59
CA VAL A 36 -2.63 -8.21 -12.59
C VAL A 36 -1.52 -7.23 -12.31
N MET A 37 -0.50 -7.22 -13.18
CA MET A 37 0.60 -6.27 -13.06
C MET A 37 0.15 -4.88 -13.50
N PRO A 38 0.22 -3.86 -12.63
CA PRO A 38 -0.10 -2.49 -12.99
C PRO A 38 0.84 -1.98 -14.08
N SER A 39 0.35 -1.05 -14.90
CA SER A 39 1.24 -0.37 -15.86
C SER A 39 2.26 0.51 -15.13
N GLN A 40 3.37 0.87 -15.79
CA GLN A 40 4.33 1.82 -15.20
C GLN A 40 3.68 3.16 -14.85
N ASN A 41 2.81 3.67 -15.72
CA ASN A 41 2.09 4.92 -15.48
C ASN A 41 1.13 4.81 -14.28
N GLU A 42 0.50 3.65 -14.08
CA GLU A 42 -0.36 3.38 -12.92
C GLU A 42 0.46 3.33 -11.62
N MET A 43 1.64 2.71 -11.65
CA MET A 43 2.56 2.69 -10.50
C MET A 43 3.09 4.08 -10.15
N GLU A 44 3.40 4.90 -11.17
CA GLU A 44 3.85 6.28 -10.98
C GLU A 44 2.73 7.16 -10.40
N ALA A 45 1.51 7.05 -10.94
CA ALA A 45 0.34 7.76 -10.42
C ALA A 45 0.06 7.35 -8.97
N TYR A 46 0.09 6.05 -8.66
CA TYR A 46 -0.10 5.56 -7.30
C TYR A 46 0.95 6.09 -6.33
N SER A 47 2.22 6.07 -6.72
CA SER A 47 3.33 6.61 -5.91
C SER A 47 3.15 8.11 -5.66
N LEU A 48 2.70 8.86 -6.66
CA LEU A 48 2.39 10.28 -6.53
C LEU A 48 1.21 10.53 -5.58
N CYS A 49 0.15 9.74 -5.70
CA CYS A 49 -1.05 9.84 -4.88
C CYS A 49 -0.77 9.51 -3.40
N ILE A 50 0.00 8.46 -3.11
CA ILE A 50 0.47 8.17 -1.75
C ILE A 50 1.27 9.36 -1.20
N ARG A 51 2.26 9.86 -1.94
CA ARG A 51 3.11 10.96 -1.47
C ARG A 51 2.27 12.19 -1.10
N LYS A 52 1.31 12.56 -1.96
CA LYS A 52 0.38 13.68 -1.68
C LYS A 52 -0.48 13.39 -0.43
N SER A 53 -0.92 12.15 -0.25
CA SER A 53 -1.70 11.75 0.93
C SER A 53 -0.88 11.88 2.22
N GLU A 54 0.40 11.51 2.20
CA GLU A 54 1.30 11.59 3.36
C GLU A 54 1.70 13.03 3.68
N GLU A 55 1.85 13.89 2.66
CA GLU A 55 2.08 15.32 2.83
C GLU A 55 0.86 16.01 3.48
N MET A 56 -0.36 15.62 3.09
CA MET A 56 -1.59 16.22 3.59
C MET A 56 -2.01 15.65 4.96
N TYR A 57 -1.80 14.36 5.16
CA TYR A 57 -2.19 13.60 6.34
C TYR A 57 -0.99 12.81 6.87
N PRO A 58 0.02 13.48 7.42
CA PRO A 58 1.15 12.81 8.04
C PRO A 58 0.69 11.91 9.19
N GLN A 59 1.51 10.92 9.54
CA GLN A 59 1.26 9.97 10.64
C GLN A 59 0.87 10.62 11.96
N SER A 60 1.33 11.84 12.24
CA SER A 60 0.95 12.61 13.44
C SER A 60 -0.51 13.08 13.44
N ILE A 61 -1.13 13.19 12.27
CA ILE A 61 -2.51 13.67 12.04
C ILE A 61 -3.45 12.50 11.71
N ASP A 62 -2.95 11.49 11.03
CA ASP A 62 -3.71 10.32 10.56
C ASP A 62 -2.93 9.02 10.83
N PRO A 63 -2.76 8.65 12.11
CA PRO A 63 -1.93 7.51 12.53
C PRO A 63 -2.51 6.17 12.05
N ASP A 64 -3.83 6.10 11.90
CA ASP A 64 -4.56 4.91 11.46
C ASP A 64 -4.76 4.85 9.93
N GLY A 65 -4.41 5.92 9.21
CA GLY A 65 -4.54 5.97 7.75
C GLY A 65 -5.96 6.23 7.24
N SER A 66 -6.90 6.55 8.14
CA SER A 66 -8.31 6.74 7.83
C SER A 66 -8.59 7.84 6.81
N LYS A 67 -7.69 8.82 6.68
CA LYS A 67 -7.76 9.91 5.70
C LYS A 67 -6.84 9.70 4.50
N ARG A 68 -5.65 9.12 4.70
CA ARG A 68 -4.70 8.83 3.61
C ARG A 68 -5.28 7.86 2.60
N VAL A 69 -5.92 6.79 3.06
CA VAL A 69 -6.51 5.76 2.20
C VAL A 69 -7.57 6.34 1.24
N PRO A 70 -8.65 7.00 1.72
CA PRO A 70 -9.66 7.56 0.81
C PRO A 70 -9.10 8.67 -0.07
N TYR A 71 -8.10 9.42 0.40
CA TYR A 71 -7.40 10.40 -0.43
C TYR A 71 -6.67 9.75 -1.59
N THR A 72 -5.85 8.72 -1.33
CA THR A 72 -5.11 7.98 -2.36
C THR A 72 -6.08 7.38 -3.38
N ARG A 73 -7.22 6.85 -2.92
CA ARG A 73 -8.30 6.37 -3.79
C ARG A 73 -8.84 7.45 -4.72
N ALA A 74 -9.30 8.57 -4.16
CA ALA A 74 -9.85 9.66 -4.96
C ALA A 74 -8.80 10.23 -5.94
N CYS A 75 -7.51 10.23 -5.56
CA CYS A 75 -6.43 10.63 -6.44
C CYS A 75 -6.24 9.65 -7.62
N MET A 76 -6.25 8.34 -7.36
CA MET A 76 -6.17 7.33 -8.44
C MET A 76 -7.36 7.37 -9.39
N GLU A 77 -8.57 7.65 -8.88
CA GLU A 77 -9.78 7.86 -9.70
C GLU A 77 -9.63 9.11 -10.60
N GLN A 78 -9.04 10.20 -10.08
CA GLN A 78 -8.76 11.40 -10.87
C GLN A 78 -7.72 11.17 -11.97
N GLU A 79 -6.74 10.31 -11.72
CA GLU A 79 -5.73 9.90 -12.70
C GLU A 79 -6.28 8.84 -13.68
N GLY A 80 -7.50 8.35 -13.48
CA GLY A 80 -8.23 7.46 -14.39
C GLY A 80 -7.89 5.97 -14.25
N TYR A 81 -7.30 5.56 -13.12
CA TYR A 81 -6.93 4.16 -12.88
C TYR A 81 -7.98 3.37 -12.09
N TRP A 82 -8.81 4.04 -11.29
CA TRP A 82 -9.89 3.47 -10.46
C TRP A 82 -11.25 4.07 -10.84
#